data_AF-A0A433TA39-F1
#
_entry.id   AF-A0A433TA39-F1
#
_cell.length_a   1.000
_cell.length_b   1.000
_cell.length_c   1.000
_cell.angle_alpha   90.00
_cell.angle_beta   90.00
_cell.angle_gamma   90.00
#
_symmetry.space_group_name_H-M   'P 1'
#
loop_
_entity.id
_entity.type
_entity.pdbx_description
1 polymer ?
#
loop_
_entity_poly.entity_id
_entity_poly.type
_entity_poly.pdbx_seq_one_letter_code
_entity_poly.pdbx_strand_id
1 'polypeptide(L)'
;MKQLREFKPGVLDYHGPTLLPSFFILSCLIVSIYYCYWAFFQDVRETYNGQTHVVKNSYHPDSLEQYLVCINTGAMPGSGTTERVSFLLVGESGSCRNVMPQGKFCFSTGSEVWFLISSDLSLGHIVGVTVNYDRIVSGSDWN
;
A
#
# COMPACT_ATOMS: atom_id res chain seq x y z
N MET A 1 -40.75 -61.99 43.47
CA MET A 1 -39.53 -61.20 43.72
C MET A 1 -38.74 -61.08 42.41
N LYS A 2 -38.76 -59.92 41.75
CA LYS A 2 -37.89 -59.64 40.58
C LYS A 2 -36.55 -59.15 41.12
N GLN A 3 -35.47 -59.89 40.88
CA GLN A 3 -34.13 -59.37 41.16
C GLN A 3 -33.86 -58.17 40.24
N LEU A 4 -33.52 -57.04 40.86
CA LEU A 4 -33.07 -55.85 40.15
C LEU A 4 -31.68 -56.13 39.60
N ARG A 5 -31.51 -55.95 38.29
CA ARG A 5 -30.23 -56.15 37.60
C ARG A 5 -29.28 -55.02 38.04
N GLU A 6 -28.11 -55.37 38.57
CA GLU A 6 -27.09 -54.40 38.96
C GLU A 6 -26.73 -53.50 37.76
N PHE A 7 -26.91 -52.19 37.95
CA PHE A 7 -26.46 -51.19 36.99
C PHE A 7 -24.93 -51.08 37.08
N LYS A 8 -24.23 -51.65 36.11
CA LYS A 8 -22.80 -51.39 35.92
C LYS A 8 -22.68 -50.11 35.09
N PRO A 9 -22.24 -48.97 35.66
CA PRO A 9 -21.99 -47.79 34.85
C PRO A 9 -20.91 -48.13 33.82
N GLY A 10 -21.14 -47.74 32.56
CA GLY A 10 -20.11 -47.84 31.53
C GLY A 10 -18.90 -47.03 31.96
N VAL A 11 -17.73 -47.68 32.00
CA VAL A 11 -16.47 -46.98 32.29
C VAL A 11 -16.26 -45.98 31.16
N LEU A 12 -16.31 -44.69 31.49
CA LEU A 12 -16.00 -43.64 30.54
C LEU A 12 -14.48 -43.66 30.31
N ASP A 13 -14.05 -44.18 29.17
CA ASP A 13 -12.64 -44.19 28.77
C ASP A 13 -12.17 -42.76 28.53
N TYR A 14 -11.63 -42.14 29.58
CA TYR A 14 -10.93 -40.88 29.48
C TYR A 14 -9.52 -41.17 28.96
N HIS A 15 -9.28 -40.95 27.67
CA HIS A 15 -7.90 -40.78 27.20
C HIS A 15 -7.31 -39.58 27.95
N GLY A 16 -6.22 -39.83 28.69
CA GLY A 16 -5.55 -38.82 29.51
C GLY A 16 -5.20 -37.56 28.73
N PRO A 17 -4.86 -36.44 29.41
CA PRO A 17 -4.77 -35.14 28.77
C PRO A 17 -3.77 -35.20 27.62
N THR A 18 -4.27 -35.13 26.38
CA THR A 18 -3.45 -35.04 25.19
C THR A 18 -2.94 -33.60 25.11
N LEU A 19 -2.02 -33.26 26.02
CA LEU A 19 -1.44 -31.92 26.15
C LEU A 19 -0.80 -31.45 24.84
N LEU A 20 -0.29 -32.39 24.05
CA LEU A 20 0.37 -32.14 22.77
C LEU A 20 -0.55 -31.52 21.70
N PRO A 21 -1.68 -32.14 21.30
CA PRO A 21 -2.60 -31.50 20.35
C PRO A 21 -3.20 -30.21 20.89
N SER A 22 -3.51 -30.11 22.19
CA SER A 22 -3.98 -28.85 22.76
C SER A 22 -2.94 -27.73 22.67
N PHE A 23 -1.66 -28.04 22.88
CA PHE A 23 -0.56 -27.07 22.75
C PHE A 23 -0.35 -26.64 21.30
N PHE A 24 -0.46 -27.57 20.35
CA PHE A 24 -0.35 -27.27 18.93
C PHE A 24 -1.48 -26.34 18.47
N ILE A 25 -2.72 -26.62 18.88
CA ILE A 25 -3.87 -25.76 18.59
C ILE A 25 -3.65 -24.36 19.20
N LEU A 26 -3.19 -24.28 20.45
CA LEU A 26 -2.90 -23.01 21.11
C LEU A 26 -1.80 -22.22 20.37
N SER A 27 -0.72 -22.89 19.94
CA SER A 27 0.37 -22.28 19.18
C SER A 27 -0.11 -21.74 17.83
N CYS A 28 -0.90 -22.52 17.09
CA CYS A 28 -1.51 -22.08 15.84
C CYS A 28 -2.44 -20.87 16.06
N LEU A 29 -3.22 -20.85 17.15
CA LEU A 29 -4.06 -19.70 17.49
C LEU A 29 -3.23 -18.45 17.80
N ILE A 30 -2.15 -18.57 18.57
CA ILE A 30 -1.27 -17.43 18.89
C ILE A 30 -0.63 -16.86 17.62
N VAL A 31 -0.11 -17.72 16.74
CA VAL A 31 0.48 -17.30 15.46
C VAL A 31 -0.58 -16.64 14.57
N SER A 32 -1.79 -17.19 14.54
CA SER A 32 -2.90 -16.62 13.77
C SER A 32 -3.29 -15.23 14.29
N ILE A 33 -3.40 -15.06 15.62
CA ILE A 33 -3.68 -13.76 16.24
C ILE A 33 -2.56 -12.76 15.94
N TYR A 34 -1.29 -13.19 16.00
CA TYR A 34 -0.15 -12.34 15.64
C TYR A 34 -0.24 -11.87 14.18
N TYR A 35 -0.52 -12.77 13.22
CA TYR A 35 -0.67 -12.39 11.82
C TYR A 35 -1.90 -11.52 11.57
N CYS A 36 -3.03 -11.78 12.25
CA CYS A 36 -4.21 -10.91 12.16
C CYS A 36 -3.91 -9.51 12.71
N TYR A 37 -3.20 -9.41 13.83
CA TYR A 37 -2.76 -8.13 14.39
C TYR A 37 -1.83 -7.39 13.43
N TRP A 38 -0.85 -8.09 12.85
CA TRP A 38 0.06 -7.51 11.87
C TRP A 38 -0.68 -7.05 10.61
N ALA A 39 -1.60 -7.86 10.09
CA ALA A 39 -2.41 -7.52 8.92
C ALA A 39 -3.28 -6.28 9.19
N PHE A 40 -3.93 -6.20 10.35
CA PHE A 40 -4.69 -5.01 10.74
C PHE A 40 -3.80 -3.78 10.88
N PHE A 41 -2.63 -3.91 11.50
CA PHE A 41 -1.70 -2.79 11.63
C PHE A 41 -1.17 -2.32 10.27
N GLN A 42 -0.91 -3.26 9.36
CA GLN A 42 -0.49 -2.96 7.99
C GLN A 42 -1.60 -2.25 7.20
N ASP A 43 -2.85 -2.69 7.33
CA ASP A 43 -4.03 -2.08 6.70
C ASP A 43 -4.26 -0.64 7.21
N VAL A 44 -4.09 -0.41 8.52
CA VAL A 44 -4.12 0.94 9.11
C VAL A 44 -3.00 1.82 8.53
N ARG A 45 -1.77 1.29 8.38
CA ARG A 45 -0.67 2.04 7.75
C ARG A 45 -0.96 2.38 6.29
N GLU A 46 -1.58 1.45 5.56
CA GLU A 46 -1.93 1.63 4.15
C GLU A 46 -3.04 2.68 3.97
N THR A 47 -3.98 2.76 4.90
CA THR A 47 -5.03 3.81 4.91
C THR A 47 -4.45 5.23 4.96
N TYR A 48 -3.33 5.44 5.65
CA TYR A 48 -2.64 6.74 5.67
C TYR A 48 -1.84 7.03 4.39
N ASN A 49 -1.57 6.00 3.58
CA ASN A 49 -0.77 6.06 2.36
C ASN A 49 -1.61 6.09 1.07
N GLY A 50 -2.86 5.63 1.11
CA GLY A 50 -3.78 5.53 -0.04
C GLY A 50 -4.54 6.82 -0.36
N GLN A 51 -3.86 7.95 -0.46
CA GLN A 51 -4.51 9.22 -0.83
C GLN A 51 -4.36 9.49 -2.34
N THR A 52 -5.48 9.52 -3.05
CA THR A 52 -5.57 9.99 -4.45
C THR A 52 -5.37 11.50 -4.45
N HIS A 53 -4.17 11.96 -4.81
CA HIS A 53 -3.83 13.37 -4.75
C HIS A 53 -3.95 14.05 -6.12
N VAL A 54 -5.10 14.70 -6.36
CA VAL A 54 -5.28 15.51 -7.56
C VAL A 54 -4.44 16.79 -7.47
N VAL A 55 -3.38 16.91 -8.28
CA VAL A 55 -2.63 18.16 -8.41
C VAL A 55 -3.48 19.16 -9.17
N LYS A 56 -4.17 20.05 -8.45
CA LYS A 56 -5.05 21.07 -9.06
C LYS A 56 -4.39 21.93 -10.14
N ASN A 57 -3.06 22.08 -10.09
CA ASN A 57 -2.31 22.89 -11.05
C ASN A 57 -1.93 22.14 -12.34
N SER A 58 -2.12 20.82 -12.40
CA SER A 58 -1.73 19.99 -13.55
C SER A 58 -2.94 19.46 -14.32
N TYR A 59 -4.17 19.76 -13.87
CA TYR A 59 -5.41 19.31 -14.49
C TYR A 59 -6.19 20.49 -15.08
N HIS A 60 -6.48 20.39 -16.37
CA HIS A 60 -7.33 21.31 -17.12
C HIS A 60 -8.46 20.51 -17.76
N PRO A 61 -9.74 20.75 -17.39
CA PRO A 61 -10.86 19.97 -17.92
C PRO A 61 -11.05 20.13 -19.43
N ASP A 62 -10.60 21.26 -19.99
CA ASP A 62 -10.74 21.59 -21.41
C ASP A 62 -9.59 21.05 -22.28
N SER A 63 -8.59 20.40 -21.67
CA SER A 63 -7.47 19.82 -22.42
C SER A 63 -7.92 18.61 -23.24
N LEU A 64 -7.42 18.50 -24.46
CA LEU A 64 -7.74 17.40 -25.37
C LEU A 64 -7.29 16.02 -24.86
N GLU A 65 -6.19 15.96 -24.13
CA GLU A 65 -5.63 14.71 -23.61
C GLU A 65 -5.42 14.77 -22.10
N GLN A 66 -5.91 13.74 -21.43
CA GLN A 66 -5.81 13.57 -19.98
C GLN A 66 -5.17 12.24 -19.65
N TYR A 67 -4.30 12.24 -18.64
CA TYR A 67 -3.48 11.12 -18.24
C TYR A 67 -3.63 10.87 -16.74
N LEU A 68 -3.86 9.62 -16.38
CA LEU A 68 -3.81 9.16 -15.00
C LEU A 68 -2.45 8.50 -14.76
N VAL A 69 -1.61 9.15 -13.95
CA VAL A 69 -0.27 8.68 -13.62
C VAL A 69 -0.25 8.23 -12.17
N CYS A 70 0.14 6.97 -11.93
CA CYS A 70 0.38 6.45 -10.60
C CYS A 70 1.88 6.38 -10.33
N ILE A 71 2.32 6.97 -9.21
CA ILE A 71 3.68 6.80 -8.68
C ILE A 71 3.56 5.96 -7.42
N ASN A 72 4.10 4.74 -7.50
CA ASN A 72 4.20 3.84 -6.36
C ASN A 72 5.63 3.78 -5.83
N THR A 73 5.78 3.87 -4.52
CA THR A 73 7.06 3.72 -3.83
C THR A 73 7.19 2.28 -3.30
N GLY A 74 8.41 1.76 -3.25
CA GLY A 74 8.66 0.41 -2.75
C GLY A 74 8.19 0.22 -1.29
N ALA A 75 7.82 -1.01 -0.94
CA ALA A 75 7.46 -1.38 0.44
C ALA A 75 8.68 -1.58 1.36
N MET A 76 9.90 -1.55 0.80
CA MET A 76 11.13 -1.77 1.56
C MET A 76 11.47 -0.54 2.41
N PRO A 77 11.91 -0.69 3.67
CA PRO A 77 12.28 0.44 4.52
C PRO A 77 13.26 1.40 3.82
N GLY A 78 12.93 2.69 3.81
CA GLY A 78 13.75 3.72 3.16
C GLY A 78 13.45 3.93 1.67
N SER A 79 12.44 3.27 1.10
CA SER A 79 12.00 3.50 -0.28
C SER A 79 11.18 4.77 -0.48
N GLY A 80 10.77 5.43 0.62
CA GLY A 80 10.09 6.71 0.57
C GLY A 80 11.05 7.87 0.32
N THR A 81 10.55 8.99 -0.19
CA THR A 81 11.32 10.21 -0.42
C THR A 81 10.62 11.44 0.15
N THR A 82 11.41 12.34 0.73
CA THR A 82 10.98 13.68 1.14
C THR A 82 11.33 14.75 0.09
N GLU A 83 12.02 14.34 -0.98
CA GLU A 83 12.51 15.23 -2.04
C GLU A 83 11.41 15.56 -3.05
N ARG A 84 11.66 16.57 -3.89
CA ARG A 84 10.70 16.98 -4.91
C ARG A 84 10.75 16.01 -6.09
N VAL A 85 9.65 15.31 -6.36
CA VAL A 85 9.52 14.40 -7.49
C VAL A 85 8.99 15.15 -8.72
N SER A 86 9.53 14.84 -9.89
CA SER A 86 9.01 15.26 -11.19
C SER A 86 8.98 14.07 -12.15
N PHE A 87 8.14 14.13 -13.15
CA PHE A 87 8.14 13.11 -14.20
C PHE A 87 7.87 13.75 -15.56
N LEU A 88 8.32 13.05 -16.59
CA LEU A 88 8.19 13.40 -17.99
C LEU A 88 7.48 12.25 -18.69
N LEU A 89 6.31 12.53 -19.25
CA LEU A 89 5.64 11.64 -20.19
C LEU A 89 6.22 11.91 -21.58
N VAL A 90 6.69 10.86 -22.24
CA VAL A 90 7.21 10.92 -23.60
C VAL A 90 6.27 10.10 -24.48
N GLY A 91 5.66 10.76 -25.45
CA GLY A 91 4.87 10.12 -26.49
C GLY A 91 5.54 10.25 -27.87
N GLU A 92 4.97 9.58 -28.86
CA GLU A 92 5.47 9.60 -30.24
C GLU A 92 5.54 11.00 -30.85
N SER A 93 4.57 11.86 -30.49
CA SER A 93 4.38 13.18 -31.09
C SER A 93 4.87 14.33 -30.21
N GLY A 94 5.19 14.06 -28.93
CA GLY A 94 5.56 15.12 -27.99
C GLY A 94 5.89 14.62 -26.59
N SER A 95 6.13 15.55 -25.68
CA SER A 95 6.43 15.24 -24.28
C SER A 95 5.77 16.23 -23.32
N CYS A 96 5.32 15.74 -22.17
CA CYS A 96 4.68 16.55 -21.12
C CYS A 96 5.46 16.39 -19.81
N ARG A 97 6.09 17.48 -19.34
CA ARG A 97 6.83 17.50 -18.07
C ARG A 97 5.92 18.04 -16.95
N ASN A 98 5.87 17.33 -15.84
CA ASN A 98 5.18 17.77 -14.64
C ASN A 98 6.10 17.72 -13.42
N VAL A 99 6.09 18.80 -12.65
CA VAL A 99 6.87 18.92 -11.40
C VAL A 99 5.91 18.98 -10.24
N MET A 100 6.03 18.02 -9.32
CA MET A 100 5.14 17.97 -8.17
C MET A 100 5.56 19.05 -7.16
N PRO A 101 4.63 19.86 -6.61
CA PRO A 101 4.94 20.76 -5.51
C PRO A 101 5.50 20.03 -4.29
N GLN A 102 6.51 20.64 -3.67
CA GLN A 102 7.17 20.11 -2.47
C GLN A 102 6.20 20.03 -1.29
N GLY A 103 6.29 18.95 -0.50
CA GLY A 103 5.55 18.79 0.76
C GLY A 103 4.03 18.66 0.64
N LYS A 104 3.47 18.70 -0.58
CA LYS A 104 2.03 18.49 -0.82
C LYS A 104 1.66 17.03 -1.01
N PHE A 105 2.62 16.16 -1.31
CA PHE A 105 2.41 14.73 -1.51
C PHE A 105 3.36 13.94 -0.62
N CYS A 106 2.82 12.95 0.09
CA CYS A 106 3.61 12.04 0.91
C CYS A 106 4.08 10.87 0.05
N PHE A 107 5.31 10.90 -0.46
CA PHE A 107 5.97 9.74 -1.04
C PHE A 107 6.58 8.87 0.08
N SER A 108 5.76 8.44 1.03
CA SER A 108 6.17 7.57 2.14
C SER A 108 6.53 6.17 1.65
N THR A 109 7.26 5.38 2.43
CA THR A 109 7.51 3.97 2.04
C THR A 109 6.19 3.21 1.88
N GLY A 110 6.00 2.58 0.72
CA GLY A 110 4.77 1.87 0.35
C GLY A 110 3.58 2.79 0.07
N SER A 111 3.82 4.07 -0.24
CA SER A 111 2.77 4.98 -0.70
C SER A 111 2.49 4.82 -2.19
N GLU A 112 1.22 4.88 -2.53
CA GLU A 112 0.74 4.97 -3.89
C GLU A 112 0.07 6.34 -4.08
N VAL A 113 0.56 7.12 -5.04
CA VAL A 113 0.02 8.45 -5.32
C VAL A 113 -0.43 8.55 -6.76
N TRP A 114 -1.70 8.88 -6.93
CA TRP A 114 -2.36 9.01 -8.22
C TRP A 114 -2.50 10.49 -8.61
N PHE A 115 -2.10 10.81 -9.84
CA PHE A 115 -2.12 12.16 -10.40
C PHE A 115 -2.92 12.19 -11.69
N LEU A 116 -3.87 13.12 -11.77
CA LEU A 116 -4.57 13.43 -13.01
C LEU A 116 -3.91 14.64 -13.67
N ILE A 117 -3.53 14.47 -14.93
CA ILE A 117 -2.70 15.43 -15.67
C ILE A 117 -3.34 15.70 -17.00
N SER A 118 -3.28 16.95 -17.41
CA SER A 118 -3.72 17.42 -18.71
C SER A 118 -2.52 17.84 -19.56
N SER A 119 -2.59 17.55 -20.85
CA SER A 119 -1.63 18.06 -21.84
C SER A 119 -2.37 18.87 -22.90
N ASP A 120 -1.89 20.08 -23.14
CA ASP A 120 -2.41 20.95 -24.22
C ASP A 120 -1.91 20.47 -25.60
N LEU A 121 -0.90 19.60 -25.61
CA LEU A 121 -0.29 19.00 -26.79
C LEU A 121 -0.71 17.52 -26.88
N SER A 122 -1.05 17.05 -28.08
CA SER A 122 -1.24 15.62 -28.30
C SER A 122 0.10 14.90 -28.22
N LEU A 123 0.23 13.99 -27.26
CA LEU A 123 1.46 13.22 -27.07
C LEU A 123 1.51 12.00 -28.01
N GLY A 124 0.36 11.57 -28.55
CA GLY A 124 0.25 10.32 -29.28
C GLY A 124 0.37 9.12 -28.33
N HIS A 125 0.83 7.97 -28.84
CA HIS A 125 1.08 6.82 -27.97
C HIS A 125 2.24 7.10 -27.02
N ILE A 126 2.05 6.82 -25.73
CA ILE A 126 3.11 6.97 -24.73
C ILE A 126 4.18 5.91 -24.97
N VAL A 127 5.40 6.36 -25.27
CA VAL A 127 6.57 5.51 -25.53
C VAL A 127 7.44 5.36 -24.29
N GLY A 128 7.33 6.27 -23.33
CA GLY A 128 8.15 6.21 -22.12
C GLY A 128 7.71 7.18 -21.04
N VAL A 129 8.14 6.87 -19.81
CA VAL A 129 7.99 7.71 -18.64
C VAL A 129 9.35 7.83 -17.98
N THR A 130 9.77 9.06 -17.71
CA THR A 130 10.99 9.33 -16.94
C THR A 130 10.59 9.96 -15.62
N VAL A 131 11.12 9.45 -14.51
CA VAL A 131 10.90 10.00 -13.17
C VAL A 131 12.22 10.55 -12.65
N ASN A 132 12.19 11.79 -12.15
CA ASN A 132 13.33 12.48 -11.58
C ASN A 132 12.99 12.93 -10.16
N TYR A 133 14.01 13.02 -9.30
CA TYR A 133 13.89 13.63 -7.98
C TYR A 133 14.96 14.71 -7.84
N ASP A 134 14.54 15.90 -7.43
CA ASP A 134 15.44 17.01 -7.19
C ASP A 134 15.59 17.22 -5.68
N ARG A 135 16.84 17.15 -5.22
CA ARG A 135 17.18 17.50 -3.84
C ARG A 135 17.34 19.01 -3.73
N ILE A 136 16.41 19.66 -3.04
CA ILE A 136 16.52 21.09 -2.78
C ILE A 136 17.45 21.27 -1.59
N VAL A 137 18.68 21.69 -1.87
CA VAL A 137 19.60 22.14 -0.82
C VAL A 137 19.15 23.54 -0.40
N SER A 138 18.64 23.66 0.84
CA SER A 138 18.42 24.96 1.48
C SER A 138 19.70 25.78 1.38
N GLY A 139 19.70 26.84 0.56
CA GLY A 139 20.87 27.68 0.29
C GLY A 139 21.16 27.98 -1.19
N SER A 140 20.51 27.32 -2.15
CA SER A 140 20.63 27.70 -3.56
C SER A 140 19.55 28.72 -3.96
N ASP A 141 19.65 29.93 -3.41
CA ASP A 141 19.12 31.10 -4.10
C ASP A 141 20.01 31.34 -5.32
N TRP A 142 19.44 31.19 -6.50
CA TRP A 142 20.05 31.60 -7.75
C TRP A 142 19.78 33.10 -7.88
N ASN A 143 20.84 33.90 -7.73
CA ASN A 143 20.89 35.26 -8.26
C ASN A 143 20.79 35.22 -9.80
#